data_AF-A0AA35IYQ5-F1
#
_entry.id   AF-A0AA35IYQ5-F1
#
_cell.length_a   1.000
_cell.length_b   1.000
_cell.length_c   1.000
_cell.angle_alpha   90.00
_cell.angle_beta   90.00
_cell.angle_gamma   90.00
#
_symmetry.space_group_name_H-M   'P 1'
#
loop_
_entity.id
_entity.type
_entity.pdbx_description
1 polymer ?
#
loop_
_entity_poly.entity_id
_entity_poly.type
_entity_poly.pdbx_seq_one_letter_code
_entity_poly.pdbx_strand_id
1 'polypeptide(L)'
;MSQKNGIATLLQAEKEAHEIVSKARKYRQDKLKQAKTDAAKEIDSYKIQKDKELKEFEQKNAGGVGELEKNAEAGVQGELAEIKKIAEKKKDDVVKILIETVIKPSSEVHINAL
;
A
#
# COMPACT_ATOMS: atom_id res chain seq x y z
N MET A 1 2.79 70.72 48.43
CA MET A 1 1.77 70.15 47.50
C MET A 1 2.38 69.37 46.33
N SER A 2 3.59 69.69 45.83
CA SER A 2 4.17 69.04 44.63
C SER A 2 4.67 67.59 44.83
N GLN A 3 5.21 67.24 46.00
CA GLN A 3 5.80 65.92 46.26
C GLN A 3 4.82 64.74 46.17
N LYS A 4 3.55 64.93 46.57
CA LYS A 4 2.54 63.86 46.49
C LYS A 4 2.03 63.61 45.06
N ASN A 5 2.05 64.61 44.19
CA ASN A 5 1.67 64.44 42.78
C ASN A 5 2.71 63.65 41.99
N GLY A 6 4.01 63.90 42.21
CA GLY A 6 5.08 63.15 41.53
C GLY A 6 5.09 61.66 41.86
N ILE A 7 4.85 61.30 43.12
CA ILE A 7 4.75 59.90 43.56
C ILE A 7 3.55 59.20 42.92
N ALA A 8 2.39 59.88 42.82
CA ALA A 8 1.21 59.32 42.18
C ALA A 8 1.44 59.03 40.68
N THR A 9 2.15 59.92 39.97
CA THR A 9 2.52 59.69 38.57
C THR A 9 3.46 58.51 38.40
N LEU A 10 4.44 58.34 39.29
CA LEU A 10 5.36 57.19 39.25
C LEU A 10 4.64 55.87 39.53
N LEU A 11 3.73 55.84 40.51
CA LEU A 11 2.91 54.66 40.80
C LEU A 11 1.98 54.28 39.63
N GLN A 12 1.43 55.27 38.93
CA GLN A 12 0.64 55.06 37.72
C GLN A 12 1.50 54.42 36.61
N ALA A 13 2.70 54.95 36.38
CA ALA A 13 3.64 54.41 35.41
C ALA A 13 4.10 52.99 35.74
N GLU A 14 4.35 52.68 37.03
CA GLU A 14 4.66 51.32 37.49
C GLU A 14 3.52 50.34 37.20
N LYS A 15 2.28 50.76 37.44
CA LYS A 15 1.10 49.93 37.17
C LYS A 15 0.94 49.65 35.68
N GLU A 16 1.12 50.66 34.83
CA GLU A 16 1.08 50.51 33.37
C GLU A 16 2.20 49.60 32.85
N ALA A 17 3.43 49.79 33.34
CA ALA A 17 4.55 48.93 33.00
C ALA A 17 4.31 47.46 33.41
N HIS A 18 3.78 47.25 34.63
CA HIS A 18 3.42 45.91 35.10
C HIS A 18 2.32 45.28 34.25
N GLU A 19 1.32 46.05 33.83
CA GLU A 19 0.25 45.58 32.96
C GLU A 19 0.78 45.17 31.58
N ILE A 20 1.68 45.96 30.99
CA ILE A 20 2.33 45.63 29.70
C ILE A 20 3.09 44.31 29.81
N VAL A 21 3.89 44.14 30.87
CA VAL A 21 4.66 42.91 31.08
C VAL A 21 3.73 41.70 31.31
N SER A 22 2.65 41.88 32.07
CA SER A 22 1.66 40.82 32.31
C SER A 22 0.96 40.39 31.02
N LYS A 23 0.53 41.34 30.18
CA LYS A 23 -0.06 41.08 28.86
C LYS A 23 0.92 40.32 27.97
N ALA A 24 2.19 40.74 27.92
CA ALA A 24 3.22 40.06 27.14
C ALA A 24 3.47 38.61 27.62
N ARG A 25 3.51 38.37 28.94
CA ARG A 25 3.65 37.01 29.51
C ARG A 25 2.46 36.13 29.17
N LYS A 26 1.23 36.67 29.26
CA LYS A 26 0.01 35.93 28.92
C LYS A 26 -0.04 35.60 27.43
N TYR A 27 0.27 36.57 26.56
CA TYR A 27 0.39 36.34 25.12
C TYR A 27 1.40 35.24 24.79
N ARG A 28 2.57 35.24 25.44
CA ARG A 28 3.57 34.18 25.27
C ARG A 28 3.02 32.81 25.68
N GLN A 29 2.33 32.73 26.82
CA GLN A 29 1.73 31.48 27.29
C GLN A 29 0.67 30.96 26.31
N ASP A 30 -0.19 31.86 25.80
CA ASP A 30 -1.24 31.51 24.87
C ASP A 30 -0.66 31.08 23.51
N LYS A 31 0.41 31.73 23.03
CA LYS A 31 1.15 31.30 21.84
C LYS A 31 1.78 29.91 21.98
N LEU A 32 2.35 29.59 23.15
CA LEU A 32 2.90 28.27 23.40
C LEU A 32 1.81 27.18 23.43
N LYS A 33 0.62 27.49 23.97
CA LYS A 33 -0.52 26.57 23.92
C LYS A 33 -1.02 26.40 22.49
N GLN A 34 -1.19 27.50 21.76
CA GLN A 34 -1.61 27.50 20.36
C GLN A 34 -0.68 26.63 19.51
N ALA A 35 0.64 26.79 19.63
CA ALA A 35 1.61 25.99 18.89
C ALA A 35 1.45 24.47 19.13
N LYS A 36 1.17 24.06 20.38
CA LYS A 36 0.90 22.65 20.70
C LYS A 36 -0.40 22.16 20.08
N THR A 37 -1.46 22.97 20.14
CA THR A 37 -2.75 22.62 19.57
C THR A 37 -2.69 22.53 18.04
N ASP A 38 -1.99 23.44 17.39
CA ASP A 38 -1.86 23.46 15.94
C ASP A 38 -1.00 22.28 15.45
N ALA A 39 0.10 21.95 16.16
CA ALA A 39 0.87 20.74 15.88
C ALA A 39 0.04 19.45 16.05
N ALA A 40 -0.79 19.37 17.10
CA ALA A 40 -1.68 18.21 17.29
C ALA A 40 -2.68 18.06 16.14
N LYS A 41 -3.28 19.17 15.68
CA LYS A 41 -4.20 19.16 14.53
C LYS A 41 -3.51 18.71 13.24
N GLU A 42 -2.28 19.14 13.02
CA GLU A 42 -1.50 18.75 11.84
C GLU A 42 -1.10 17.27 11.88
N ILE A 43 -0.77 16.74 13.06
CA ILE A 43 -0.53 15.31 13.25
C ILE A 43 -1.80 14.51 12.94
N ASP A 44 -2.96 14.95 13.44
CA ASP A 44 -4.23 14.26 13.21
C ASP A 44 -4.62 14.29 11.72
N SER A 45 -4.45 15.42 11.04
CA SER A 45 -4.72 15.52 9.59
C SER A 45 -3.78 14.62 8.78
N TYR A 46 -2.49 14.59 9.13
CA TYR A 46 -1.52 13.72 8.48
C TYR A 46 -1.84 12.23 8.70
N LYS A 47 -2.26 11.87 9.92
CA LYS A 47 -2.69 10.50 10.24
C LYS A 47 -3.89 10.09 9.39
N ILE A 48 -4.92 10.93 9.30
CA ILE A 48 -6.11 10.65 8.47
C ILE A 48 -5.71 10.50 7.00
N GLN A 49 -4.81 11.34 6.49
CA GLN A 49 -4.31 11.23 5.12
C GLN A 49 -3.59 9.89 4.90
N LYS A 50 -2.71 9.48 5.81
CA LYS A 50 -2.00 8.20 5.72
C LYS A 50 -2.91 6.99 5.85
N ASP A 51 -3.88 7.04 6.76
CA ASP A 51 -4.88 5.98 6.90
C ASP A 51 -5.74 5.86 5.63
N LYS A 52 -6.03 6.98 4.96
CA LYS A 52 -6.75 6.97 3.67
C LYS A 52 -5.89 6.36 2.56
N GLU A 53 -4.63 6.78 2.42
CA GLU A 53 -3.68 6.19 1.46
C GLU A 53 -3.53 4.68 1.68
N LEU A 54 -3.43 4.25 2.93
CA LEU A 54 -3.32 2.85 3.31
C LEU A 54 -4.58 2.08 2.92
N LYS A 55 -5.77 2.59 3.24
CA LYS A 55 -7.04 1.96 2.83
C LYS A 55 -7.20 1.87 1.32
N GLU A 56 -6.81 2.90 0.58
CA GLU A 56 -6.86 2.87 -0.89
C GLU A 56 -5.89 1.81 -1.46
N PHE A 57 -4.70 1.68 -0.87
CA PHE A 57 -3.74 0.65 -1.23
C PHE A 57 -4.27 -0.76 -0.89
N GLU A 58 -4.84 -0.94 0.29
CA GLU A 58 -5.47 -2.19 0.71
C GLU A 58 -6.62 -2.57 -0.22
N GLN A 59 -7.49 -1.64 -0.61
CA GLN A 59 -8.60 -1.91 -1.53
C GLN A 59 -8.11 -2.31 -2.92
N LYS A 60 -7.08 -1.62 -3.45
CA LYS A 60 -6.47 -1.98 -4.74
C LYS A 60 -5.82 -3.35 -4.69
N ASN A 61 -5.10 -3.67 -3.61
CA ASN A 61 -4.44 -4.96 -3.46
C ASN A 61 -5.40 -6.09 -3.12
N ALA A 62 -6.49 -5.83 -2.39
CA ALA A 62 -7.52 -6.82 -2.11
C ALA A 62 -8.23 -7.27 -3.39
N GLY A 63 -8.39 -6.38 -4.37
CA GLY A 63 -8.87 -6.73 -5.71
C GLY A 63 -7.84 -7.49 -6.56
N GLY A 64 -6.54 -7.40 -6.22
CA GLY A 64 -5.45 -7.98 -7.00
C GLY A 64 -5.46 -9.51 -7.03
N VAL A 65 -5.93 -10.19 -5.98
CA VAL A 65 -5.96 -11.67 -5.95
C VAL A 65 -6.90 -12.22 -7.02
N GLY A 66 -8.11 -11.66 -7.15
CA GLY A 66 -9.08 -12.10 -8.16
C GLY A 66 -8.63 -11.78 -9.60
N GLU A 67 -7.94 -10.65 -9.80
CA GLU A 67 -7.37 -10.32 -11.11
C GLU A 67 -6.19 -11.23 -11.48
N LEU A 68 -5.32 -11.57 -10.52
CA LEU A 68 -4.24 -12.53 -10.70
C LEU A 68 -4.78 -13.93 -11.02
N GLU A 69 -5.80 -14.40 -10.30
CA GLU A 69 -6.46 -15.68 -10.56
C GLU A 69 -7.07 -15.71 -11.97
N LYS A 70 -7.81 -14.66 -12.35
CA LYS A 70 -8.43 -14.56 -13.67
C LYS A 70 -7.38 -14.54 -14.80
N ASN A 71 -6.28 -13.82 -14.61
CA ASN A 71 -5.19 -13.77 -15.59
C ASN A 71 -4.47 -15.12 -15.71
N ALA A 72 -4.23 -15.80 -14.58
CA ALA A 72 -3.66 -17.14 -14.57
C ALA A 72 -4.60 -18.14 -15.25
N GLU A 73 -5.89 -18.10 -14.95
CA GLU A 73 -6.89 -18.97 -15.56
C GLU A 73 -6.99 -18.74 -17.08
N ALA A 74 -7.00 -17.48 -17.53
CA ALA A 74 -7.01 -17.16 -18.96
C ALA A 74 -5.76 -17.70 -19.69
N GLY A 75 -4.58 -17.60 -19.06
CA GLY A 75 -3.34 -18.17 -19.59
C GLY A 75 -3.41 -19.69 -19.73
N VAL A 76 -3.82 -20.38 -18.65
CA VAL A 76 -3.94 -21.85 -18.62
C VAL A 76 -4.99 -22.34 -19.62
N GLN A 77 -6.12 -21.65 -19.75
CA GLN A 77 -7.16 -22.02 -20.73
C GLN A 77 -6.64 -21.92 -22.17
N GLY A 78 -5.81 -20.92 -22.47
CA GLY A 78 -5.13 -20.78 -23.76
C GLY A 78 -4.19 -21.95 -24.05
N GLU A 79 -3.30 -22.27 -23.10
CA GLU A 79 -2.38 -23.40 -23.21
C GLU A 79 -3.12 -24.74 -23.33
N LEU A 80 -4.17 -24.96 -22.55
CA LEU A 80 -5.01 -26.15 -22.63
C LEU A 80 -5.66 -26.32 -24.00
N ALA A 81 -6.14 -25.22 -24.59
CA ALA A 81 -6.72 -25.24 -25.94
C ALA A 81 -5.67 -25.61 -26.99
N GLU A 82 -4.45 -25.09 -26.86
CA GLU A 82 -3.34 -25.42 -27.74
C GLU A 82 -2.92 -26.89 -27.60
N ILE A 83 -2.76 -27.39 -26.37
CA ILE A 83 -2.43 -28.80 -26.09
C ILE A 83 -3.47 -29.73 -26.72
N LYS A 84 -4.77 -29.45 -26.52
CA LYS A 84 -5.85 -30.24 -27.12
C LYS A 84 -5.79 -30.23 -28.65
N LYS A 85 -5.51 -29.08 -29.26
CA LYS A 85 -5.38 -28.94 -30.71
C LYS A 85 -4.19 -29.73 -31.26
N ILE A 86 -3.05 -29.71 -30.57
CA ILE A 86 -1.86 -30.48 -30.98
C ILE A 86 -2.11 -31.98 -30.81
N ALA A 87 -2.74 -32.38 -29.70
CA ALA A 87 -3.10 -33.77 -29.45
C ALA A 87 -4.02 -34.32 -30.54
N GLU A 88 -5.11 -33.62 -30.87
CA GLU A 88 -6.04 -34.09 -31.90
C GLU A 88 -5.38 -34.16 -33.29
N LYS A 89 -4.51 -33.21 -33.63
CA LYS A 89 -3.77 -33.23 -34.89
C LYS A 89 -2.84 -34.42 -35.05
N LYS A 90 -2.17 -34.85 -33.98
CA LYS A 90 -1.16 -35.93 -34.01
C LYS A 90 -1.72 -37.30 -33.63
N LYS A 91 -2.95 -37.36 -33.12
CA LYS A 91 -3.60 -38.56 -32.61
C LYS A 91 -3.62 -39.69 -33.64
N ASP A 92 -4.06 -39.40 -34.86
CA ASP A 92 -4.21 -40.43 -35.89
C ASP A 92 -2.86 -41.01 -36.33
N ASP A 93 -1.84 -40.16 -36.45
CA ASP A 93 -0.47 -40.59 -36.76
C ASP A 93 0.10 -41.51 -35.68
N VAL A 94 -0.09 -41.13 -34.40
CA VAL A 94 0.37 -41.93 -33.26
C VAL A 94 -0.37 -43.27 -33.19
N VAL A 95 -1.69 -43.26 -33.36
CA VAL A 95 -2.51 -44.49 -33.36
C VAL A 95 -2.06 -45.43 -34.48
N LYS A 96 -1.82 -44.90 -35.68
CA LYS A 96 -1.34 -45.69 -36.82
C LYS A 96 0.01 -46.34 -36.53
N ILE A 97 0.99 -45.58 -36.02
CA ILE A 97 2.31 -46.11 -35.66
C ILE A 97 2.20 -47.21 -34.59
N LEU A 98 1.37 -46.99 -33.57
CA LEU A 98 1.16 -47.97 -32.49
C LEU A 98 0.55 -49.27 -33.03
N ILE A 99 -0.50 -49.19 -33.86
CA ILE A 99 -1.13 -50.37 -34.47
C ILE A 99 -0.13 -51.10 -35.37
N GLU A 100 0.55 -50.39 -36.28
CA GLU A 100 1.54 -50.97 -37.20
C GLU A 100 2.67 -51.67 -36.45
N THR A 101 3.16 -51.10 -35.35
CA THR A 101 4.21 -51.68 -34.52
C THR A 101 3.72 -52.96 -33.81
N VAL A 102 2.49 -52.97 -33.30
CA VAL A 102 1.92 -54.12 -32.60
C VAL A 102 1.63 -55.29 -33.55
N ILE A 103 1.17 -55.02 -34.77
CA ILE A 103 0.81 -56.07 -35.74
C ILE A 103 2.01 -56.59 -36.55
N LYS A 104 3.17 -55.93 -36.49
CA LYS A 104 4.37 -56.35 -37.23
C LYS A 104 5.26 -57.22 -36.34
N PRO A 105 5.26 -58.55 -36.51
CA PRO A 105 6.13 -59.42 -35.72
C PRO A 105 7.60 -59.14 -36.06
N SER A 106 8.40 -58.76 -35.06
CA SER A 106 9.86 -58.71 -35.15
C SER A 106 10.43 -59.98 -34.52
N SER A 107 10.79 -60.95 -35.34
CA SER A 107 11.53 -62.13 -34.89
C SER A 107 13.01 -61.80 -34.86
N GLU A 108 13.51 -61.41 -33.69
CA GLU A 108 14.94 -61.33 -33.44
C GLU A 108 15.39 -62.57 -32.69
N VAL A 109 16.45 -63.20 -33.20
CA VAL A 109 17.10 -64.32 -32.53
C VAL A 109 17.74 -63.76 -31.27
N HIS A 110 17.42 -64.32 -30.10
CA HIS A 110 17.99 -63.90 -28.83
C HIS A 110 19.53 -63.94 -28.92
N ILE A 111 20.21 -62.95 -28.34
CA ILE A 111 21.68 -62.74 -28.48
C ILE A 111 22.49 -63.98 -28.09
N ASN A 112 21.92 -64.86 -27.26
CA ASN A 112 22.54 -66.10 -26.78
C ASN A 112 22.01 -67.38 -27.47
N ALA A 113 21.23 -67.27 -28.54
CA ALA A 113 20.79 -68.44 -29.31
C ALA A 113 21.90 -68.88 -30.26
N LEU A 114 22.84 -69.63 -29.68
CA LEU A 114 23.73 -70.60 -30.33
C LEU A 114 23.49 -71.95 -29.66
#